data_AF-A0A3D2IH76-F1
#
_entry.id   AF-A0A3D2IH76-F1
#
_cell.length_a   1.000
_cell.length_b   1.000
_cell.length_c   1.000
_cell.angle_alpha   90.00
_cell.angle_beta   90.00
_cell.angle_gamma   90.00
#
_symmetry.space_group_name_H-M   'P 1'
#
loop_
_entity.id
_entity.type
_entity.pdbx_description
1 polymer ?
#
loop_
_entity_poly.entity_id
_entity_poly.type
_entity_poly.pdbx_seq_one_letter_code
_entity_poly.pdbx_strand_id
1 'polypeptide(L)' 'DKLGLEEATIKVLHENYKNGTYTAKDVVEAYLERIEEYDQNGPNINSVITVNPDAIAIAEELD' A
#
# COMPACT_ATOMS: atom_id res chain seq x y z
N ASP A 1 11.11 4.00 0.42
CA ASP A 1 10.73 2.78 -0.34
C ASP A 1 11.25 1.51 0.32
N LYS A 2 10.46 0.91 1.22
CA LYS A 2 10.87 -0.29 2.00
C LYS A 2 10.48 -1.62 1.35
N LEU A 3 9.48 -1.62 0.48
CA LEU A 3 8.90 -2.83 -0.11
C LEU A 3 9.07 -2.92 -1.64
N GLY A 4 9.65 -1.90 -2.29
CA GLY A 4 9.92 -1.91 -3.73
C GLY A 4 8.64 -1.99 -4.58
N LEU A 5 7.55 -1.38 -4.10
CA LEU A 5 6.22 -1.54 -4.68
C LEU A 5 6.03 -0.77 -5.99
N GLU A 6 6.84 0.24 -6.26
CA GLU A 6 6.69 1.14 -7.42
C GLU A 6 6.68 0.42 -8.77
N GLU A 7 7.50 -0.63 -8.92
CA GLU A 7 7.60 -1.42 -10.16
C GLU A 7 7.11 -2.87 -9.98
N ALA A 8 6.51 -3.18 -8.83
CA ALA A 8 6.03 -4.52 -8.53
C ALA A 8 4.77 -4.84 -9.35
N THR A 9 4.82 -5.92 -10.13
CA THR A 9 3.61 -6.42 -10.80
C THR A 9 2.70 -7.13 -9.80
N ILE A 10 1.39 -7.22 -10.11
CA ILE A 10 0.41 -7.99 -9.32
C ILE A 10 0.88 -9.43 -9.09
N LYS A 11 1.54 -10.03 -10.07
CA LYS A 11 2.11 -11.38 -9.94
C LYS A 11 3.17 -11.44 -8.84
N VAL A 12 4.09 -10.48 -8.83
CA VAL A 12 5.16 -10.38 -7.81
C VAL A 12 4.56 -10.14 -6.42
N LEU A 13 3.52 -9.32 -6.31
CA LEU A 13 2.80 -9.10 -5.05
C LEU A 13 2.22 -10.41 -4.50
N HIS A 14 1.47 -11.14 -5.33
CA HIS A 14 0.89 -12.42 -4.90
C HIS A 14 1.91 -13.51 -4.58
N GLU A 15 3.03 -13.56 -5.31
CA GLU A 15 4.13 -14.47 -4.99
C GLU A 15 4.74 -14.13 -3.63
N ASN A 16 4.93 -12.86 -3.32
CA ASN A 16 5.46 -12.43 -2.03
C ASN A 16 4.49 -12.67 -0.87
N TYR A 17 3.19 -12.49 -1.06
CA TYR A 17 2.18 -12.89 -0.06
C TYR A 17 2.29 -14.38 0.24
N LYS A 18 2.35 -15.23 -0.80
CA LYS A 18 2.50 -16.69 -0.64
C LYS A 18 3.80 -17.10 0.03
N ASN A 19 4.87 -16.36 -0.24
CA ASN A 19 6.19 -16.60 0.34
C ASN A 19 6.32 -16.05 1.77
N GLY A 20 5.33 -15.31 2.26
CA GLY A 20 5.37 -14.65 3.57
C GLY A 20 6.38 -13.51 3.66
N THR A 21 6.78 -12.93 2.52
CA THR A 21 7.74 -11.82 2.46
C THR A 21 7.17 -10.55 3.07
N TYR A 22 5.87 -10.31 2.87
CA TYR A 22 5.08 -9.23 3.44
C TYR A 22 3.60 -9.62 3.36
N THR A 23 2.75 -8.97 4.12
CA THR A 23 1.31 -9.21 4.14
C THR A 23 0.54 -8.15 3.33
N ALA A 24 -0.73 -8.37 3.06
CA ALA A 24 -1.61 -7.36 2.45
C ALA A 24 -1.69 -6.10 3.31
N LYS A 25 -1.70 -6.23 4.65
CA LYS A 25 -1.57 -5.09 5.56
C LYS A 25 -0.31 -4.28 5.29
N ASP A 26 0.86 -4.91 5.21
CA ASP A 26 2.14 -4.22 4.98
C ASP A 26 2.12 -3.42 3.66
N VAL A 27 1.52 -4.00 2.61
CA VAL A 27 1.39 -3.34 1.31
C VAL A 27 0.44 -2.15 1.38
N VAL A 28 -0.70 -2.29 2.07
CA VAL A 28 -1.66 -1.20 2.24
C VAL A 28 -1.04 -0.06 3.07
N GLU A 29 -0.38 -0.36 4.18
CA GLU A 29 0.31 0.65 4.99
C GLU A 29 1.35 1.43 4.17
N ALA A 30 2.15 0.74 3.36
CA ALA A 30 3.15 1.40 2.51
C ALA A 30 2.52 2.33 1.45
N TYR A 31 1.37 1.97 0.88
CA TYR A 31 0.66 2.85 -0.05
C TYR A 31 0.00 4.04 0.66
N LEU A 32 -0.53 3.85 1.87
CA LEU A 32 -1.10 4.94 2.65
C LEU A 32 -0.04 5.97 3.06
N GLU A 33 1.13 5.52 3.52
CA GLU A 33 2.28 6.38 3.82
C GLU A 33 2.69 7.19 2.59
N ARG A 34 2.72 6.56 1.42
CA ARG A 34 3.02 7.26 0.15
C ARG A 34 1.95 8.29 -0.23
N ILE A 35 0.68 7.99 -0.03
CA ILE A 35 -0.41 8.94 -0.28
C ILE A 35 -0.26 10.15 0.65
N GLU A 36 0.02 9.92 1.93
CA GLU A 36 0.24 11.00 2.88
C GLU A 36 1.46 11.87 2.49
N GLU A 37 2.59 11.24 2.15
CA GLU A 37 3.84 11.94 1.84
C GLU A 37 3.78 12.71 0.52
N TYR A 38 3.18 12.14 -0.54
CA TYR A 38 3.22 12.73 -1.88
C TYR A 38 1.92 13.43 -2.30
N ASP A 39 0.76 12.89 -1.92
CA ASP A 39 -0.53 13.42 -2.36
C ASP A 39 -1.02 14.58 -1.50
N GLN A 40 -0.86 14.47 -0.17
CA GLN A 40 -1.38 15.43 0.81
C GLN A 40 -0.33 16.39 1.39
N ASN A 41 0.86 15.90 1.76
CA ASN A 41 1.91 16.70 2.40
C ASN A 41 3.08 17.09 1.46
N GLY A 42 3.08 16.58 0.23
CA GLY A 42 4.20 16.70 -0.72
C GLY A 42 3.92 17.64 -1.89
N PRO A 43 4.19 17.25 -3.16
CA PRO A 43 3.90 18.07 -4.34
C PRO A 43 2.40 18.37 -4.56
N ASN A 44 1.52 17.94 -3.65
CA ASN A 44 0.08 18.13 -3.71
C ASN A 44 -0.50 17.65 -5.04
N ILE A 45 -0.22 16.37 -5.36
CA ILE A 45 -0.73 15.75 -6.59
C ILE A 45 -2.26 15.79 -6.61
N ASN A 46 -2.91 15.75 -5.43
CA ASN A 46 -4.36 15.81 -5.27
C ASN A 46 -5.09 14.74 -6.11
N SER A 47 -4.48 13.57 -6.22
CA SER A 47 -5.02 12.40 -6.92
C SER A 47 -5.97 11.58 -6.04
N VAL A 48 -5.86 11.69 -4.72
CA VAL A 48 -6.70 10.96 -3.76
C VAL A 48 -7.59 11.94 -2.99
N ILE A 49 -8.88 11.89 -3.27
CA ILE A 49 -9.87 12.77 -2.60
C ILE A 49 -10.12 12.32 -1.16
N THR A 50 -10.21 11.01 -0.92
CA THR A 50 -10.47 10.44 0.41
C THR A 50 -9.93 9.01 0.47
N VAL A 51 -9.25 8.69 1.57
CA VAL A 51 -8.81 7.34 1.91
C VAL A 51 -9.91 6.61 2.68
N ASN A 52 -10.11 5.31 2.41
CA ASN A 52 -11.04 4.49 3.17
C ASN A 52 -10.50 4.27 4.61
N PRO A 53 -11.23 4.67 5.68
CA PRO A 53 -10.79 4.48 7.06
C PRO A 53 -10.65 2.99 7.44
N ASP A 54 -11.38 2.11 6.77
CA ASP A 54 -11.36 0.66 7.05
C ASP A 54 -10.29 -0.08 6.22
N ALA A 55 -9.47 0.63 5.43
CA ALA A 55 -8.51 0.01 4.50
C ALA A 55 -7.54 -0.97 5.20
N ILE A 56 -7.06 -0.62 6.39
CA ILE A 56 -6.18 -1.48 7.19
C ILE A 56 -6.91 -2.71 7.71
N ALA A 57 -8.13 -2.53 8.24
CA ALA A 57 -8.93 -3.63 8.78
C ALA A 57 -9.27 -4.66 7.68
N ILE A 58 -9.63 -4.19 6.49
CA ILE A 58 -9.88 -5.06 5.34
C ILE A 58 -8.61 -5.79 4.91
N ALA A 59 -7.44 -5.13 4.96
CA ALA A 59 -6.17 -5.75 4.61
C ALA A 59 -5.79 -6.85 5.62
N GLU A 60 -6.02 -6.61 6.91
CA GLU A 60 -5.81 -7.59 7.98
C GLU A 60 -6.71 -8.83 7.85
N GLU A 61 -7.92 -8.69 7.32
CA GLU A 61 -8.81 -9.83 7.05
C GLU A 61 -8.33 -10.73 5.88
N LEU A 62 -7.42 -10.23 5.04
CA LEU A 62 -6.92 -10.91 3.85
C LEU A 62 -5.55 -11.58 4.04
N ASP A 63 -4.90 -11.33 5.17
CA ASP A 63 -3.59 -11.89 5.57
C ASP A 63 -3.71 -13.36 6.03
#